data_AF-A0A087STZ2-F1
#
_entry.id   AF-A0A087STZ2-F1
#
_cell.length_a   1.000
_cell.length_b   1.000
_cell.length_c   1.000
_cell.angle_alpha   90.00
_cell.angle_beta   90.00
_cell.angle_gamma   90.00
#
_symmetry.space_group_name_H-M   'P 1'
#
loop_
_entity.id
_entity.type
_entity.pdbx_description
1 polymer ?
#
loop_
_entity_poly.entity_id
_entity_poly.type
_entity_poly.pdbx_seq_one_letter_code
_entity_poly.pdbx_strand_id
1 'polypeptide(L)'
;MLGGSSNGARGSGSAPPPMDVNDVPLNSEAKQDYTKLQSLLKAGDFQGADDETRALLISLAGPEARHRNWVYWSEVAAIPEADLKTVDALWSAASGGRFGFTAQRQVWTQHRRRWVEFFKAINWVAGEYNMYRKWPQEFIYSTEACKGHLPLTNALRGTRLMEALLEHPAIAGLTKERAGEVVGGNGTEARTQGSKLPDWLS
;
A
#
# COMPACT_ATOMS: atom_id res chain seq x y z
N MET A 1 -28.47 -8.82 46.65
CA MET A 1 -27.16 -8.33 46.16
C MET A 1 -26.93 -8.96 44.79
N LEU A 2 -26.82 -8.14 43.75
CA LEU A 2 -26.68 -8.54 42.35
C LEU A 2 -25.21 -8.85 42.05
N GLY A 3 -24.89 -10.10 41.68
CA GLY A 3 -23.57 -10.52 41.22
C GLY A 3 -23.55 -10.60 39.69
N GLY A 4 -22.65 -9.82 39.08
CA GLY A 4 -22.63 -9.51 37.65
C GLY A 4 -22.30 -10.65 36.70
N SER A 5 -22.92 -10.61 35.53
CA SER A 5 -22.48 -11.34 34.34
C SER A 5 -21.36 -10.55 33.65
N SER A 6 -20.16 -11.11 33.61
CA SER A 6 -19.05 -10.56 32.82
C SER A 6 -19.22 -10.91 31.35
N ASN A 7 -19.13 -9.86 30.53
CA ASN A 7 -19.29 -9.83 29.09
C ASN A 7 -18.04 -10.36 28.36
N GLY A 8 -18.24 -10.80 27.11
CA GLY A 8 -17.31 -11.62 26.33
C GLY A 8 -15.98 -10.99 25.89
N ALA A 9 -15.05 -11.88 25.54
CA ALA A 9 -13.85 -11.58 24.77
C ALA A 9 -14.05 -12.11 23.34
N ARG A 10 -14.39 -11.20 22.41
CA ARG A 10 -14.29 -11.46 20.97
C ARG A 10 -12.81 -11.56 20.60
N GLY A 11 -12.46 -12.61 19.86
CA GLY A 11 -11.10 -12.87 19.40
C GLY A 11 -10.52 -11.68 18.63
N SER A 12 -9.32 -11.27 19.03
CA SER A 12 -8.44 -10.42 18.26
C SER A 12 -7.99 -11.19 17.03
N GLY A 13 -8.43 -10.77 15.85
CA GLY A 13 -7.79 -11.17 14.59
C GLY A 13 -6.36 -10.64 14.61
N SER A 14 -5.39 -11.53 14.87
CA SER A 14 -3.97 -11.25 14.74
C SER A 14 -3.71 -10.79 13.31
N ALA A 15 -3.31 -9.54 13.12
CA ALA A 15 -2.68 -9.13 11.87
C ALA A 15 -1.49 -10.08 11.59
N PRO A 16 -1.18 -10.38 10.32
CA PRO A 16 0.03 -11.13 10.00
C PRO A 16 1.25 -10.43 10.63
N PRO A 17 2.27 -11.19 11.07
CA PRO A 17 3.44 -10.62 11.70
C PRO A 17 4.05 -9.54 10.79
N PRO A 18 4.48 -8.40 11.35
CA PRO A 18 5.11 -7.36 10.56
C PRO A 18 6.34 -7.96 9.86
N MET A 19 6.37 -7.88 8.52
CA MET A 19 7.57 -8.24 7.76
C MET A 19 8.69 -7.29 8.16
N ASP A 20 9.86 -7.83 8.51
CA ASP A 20 11.06 -7.03 8.72
C ASP A 20 11.50 -6.45 7.36
N VAL A 21 11.90 -5.18 7.35
CA VAL A 21 12.38 -4.50 6.14
C VAL A 21 13.59 -5.19 5.51
N ASN A 22 14.39 -5.92 6.30
CA ASN A 22 15.55 -6.68 5.83
C ASN A 22 15.15 -7.95 5.06
N ASP A 23 13.96 -8.50 5.34
CA ASP A 23 13.46 -9.72 4.71
C ASP A 23 12.76 -9.46 3.37
N VAL A 24 12.56 -8.19 3.01
CA VAL A 24 11.94 -7.80 1.74
C VAL A 24 12.91 -8.08 0.58
N PRO A 25 12.54 -8.94 -0.38
CA PRO A 25 13.37 -9.19 -1.56
C PRO A 25 13.48 -7.93 -2.44
N LEU A 26 14.71 -7.51 -2.74
CA LEU A 26 14.99 -6.32 -3.56
C LEU A 26 14.94 -6.66 -5.06
N ASN A 27 13.77 -7.09 -5.54
CA ASN A 27 13.59 -7.48 -6.95
C ASN A 27 13.57 -6.24 -7.86
N SER A 28 14.26 -6.32 -9.00
CA SER A 28 14.26 -5.25 -10.01
C SER A 28 14.35 -5.84 -11.42
N GLU A 29 13.43 -5.45 -12.29
CA GLU A 29 13.51 -5.69 -13.74
C GLU A 29 14.34 -4.58 -14.41
N ALA A 30 14.33 -3.36 -13.86
CA ALA A 30 15.10 -2.23 -14.37
C ALA A 30 16.58 -2.20 -13.91
N LYS A 31 17.04 -3.18 -13.13
CA LYS A 31 18.37 -3.24 -12.49
C LYS A 31 18.66 -2.03 -11.60
N GLN A 32 17.62 -1.54 -10.92
CA GLN A 32 17.69 -0.46 -9.95
C GLN A 32 18.18 -0.98 -8.59
N ASP A 33 18.97 -0.16 -7.91
CA ASP A 33 19.42 -0.44 -6.54
C ASP A 33 18.44 0.16 -5.52
N TYR A 34 17.92 -0.69 -4.63
CA TYR A 34 16.98 -0.33 -3.57
C TYR A 34 17.59 -0.32 -2.16
N THR A 35 18.88 -0.65 -2.03
CA THR A 35 19.57 -0.75 -0.73
C THR A 35 19.53 0.56 0.04
N LYS A 36 19.62 1.70 -0.67
CA LYS A 36 19.50 3.03 -0.07
C LYS A 36 18.11 3.26 0.51
N LEU A 37 17.05 2.97 -0.25
CA LEU A 37 15.67 3.08 0.23
C LEU A 37 15.44 2.17 1.45
N GLN A 38 15.87 0.91 1.37
CA GLN A 38 15.79 -0.04 2.48
C GLN A 38 16.51 0.47 3.73
N SER A 39 17.72 1.02 3.58
CA SER A 39 18.51 1.53 4.70
C SER A 39 17.87 2.73 5.38
N LEU A 40 17.32 3.67 4.59
CA LEU A 40 16.61 4.85 5.11
C LEU A 40 15.34 4.43 5.89
N LEU A 41 14.55 3.53 5.31
CA LEU A 41 13.34 3.01 5.94
C LEU A 41 13.65 2.21 7.21
N LYS A 42 14.73 1.41 7.21
CA LYS A 42 15.21 0.69 8.40
C LYS A 42 15.62 1.64 9.53
N ALA A 43 16.24 2.76 9.18
CA ALA A 43 16.63 3.79 10.15
C ALA A 43 15.45 4.63 10.66
N GLY A 44 14.25 4.46 10.09
CA GLY A 44 13.09 5.32 10.39
C GLY A 44 13.20 6.72 9.79
N ASP A 45 14.15 6.96 8.86
CA ASP A 45 14.28 8.22 8.14
C ASP A 45 13.28 8.26 6.98
N PHE A 46 12.02 8.49 7.34
CA PHE A 46 10.92 8.52 6.38
C PHE A 46 10.98 9.72 5.42
N GLN A 47 11.64 10.81 5.81
CA GLN A 47 11.82 11.97 4.92
C GLN A 47 12.87 11.64 3.84
N GLY A 48 14.03 11.11 4.23
CA GLY A 48 15.03 10.64 3.28
C GLY A 48 14.48 9.54 2.37
N ALA A 49 13.69 8.61 2.92
CA ALA A 49 13.04 7.55 2.14
C ALA A 49 12.03 8.09 1.12
N ASP A 50 11.30 9.17 1.44
CA ASP A 50 10.39 9.84 0.50
C ASP A 50 11.15 10.47 -0.68
N ASP A 51 12.26 11.15 -0.38
CA ASP A 51 13.13 11.74 -1.40
C ASP A 51 13.77 10.68 -2.30
N GLU A 52 14.23 9.57 -1.72
CA GLU A 52 14.76 8.43 -2.47
C GLU A 52 13.68 7.76 -3.33
N THR A 53 12.48 7.60 -2.80
CA THR A 53 11.34 7.04 -3.55
C THR A 53 11.03 7.90 -4.78
N ARG A 54 11.06 9.22 -4.66
CA ARG A 54 10.87 10.14 -5.79
C ARG A 54 11.97 9.97 -6.83
N ALA A 55 13.23 9.87 -6.41
CA ALA A 55 14.36 9.66 -7.31
C ALA A 55 14.26 8.31 -8.05
N LEU A 56 13.85 7.24 -7.35
CA LEU A 56 13.62 5.93 -7.93
C LEU A 56 12.50 5.96 -8.98
N LEU A 57 11.36 6.58 -8.68
CA LEU A 57 10.26 6.70 -9.65
C LEU A 57 10.67 7.48 -10.91
N ILE A 58 11.46 8.55 -10.74
CA ILE A 58 12.05 9.29 -11.87
C ILE A 58 12.99 8.39 -12.69
N SER A 59 13.81 7.58 -12.02
CA SER A 59 14.71 6.64 -12.71
C SER A 59 13.94 5.58 -13.50
N LEU A 60 12.91 5.00 -12.88
CA LEU A 60 12.11 3.92 -13.45
C LEU A 60 11.20 4.38 -14.61
N ALA A 61 10.75 5.64 -14.58
CA ALA A 61 9.96 6.23 -15.67
C ALA A 61 10.76 6.50 -16.96
N GLY A 62 12.10 6.37 -16.91
CA GLY A 62 12.96 6.39 -18.10
C GLY A 62 13.74 7.70 -18.33
N PRO A 63 14.51 7.78 -19.44
CA PRO A 63 15.48 8.86 -19.67
C PRO A 63 14.88 10.26 -19.68
N GLU A 64 13.70 10.43 -20.29
CA GLU A 64 13.02 11.72 -20.36
C GLU A 64 12.61 12.23 -18.98
N ALA A 65 12.20 11.32 -18.08
CA ALA A 65 11.88 11.65 -16.70
C ALA A 65 13.11 12.09 -15.91
N ARG A 66 14.23 11.39 -16.08
CA ARG A 66 15.52 11.76 -15.49
C ARG A 66 15.96 13.14 -15.93
N HIS A 67 15.86 13.44 -17.23
CA HIS A 67 16.28 14.72 -17.78
C HIS A 67 15.51 15.91 -17.18
N ARG A 68 14.19 15.79 -17.03
CA ARG A 68 13.35 16.87 -16.48
C ARG A 68 13.15 16.83 -14.97
N ASN A 69 13.58 15.75 -14.31
CA ASN A 69 13.48 15.52 -12.86
C ASN A 69 12.04 15.43 -12.32
N TRP A 70 11.11 14.86 -13.09
CA TRP A 70 9.74 14.51 -12.63
C TRP A 70 9.04 13.55 -13.60
N VAL A 71 8.02 12.84 -13.11
CA VAL A 71 7.29 11.80 -13.85
C VAL A 71 5.95 12.33 -14.38
N TYR A 72 5.65 12.11 -15.65
CA TYR A 72 4.30 12.25 -16.19
C TYR A 72 3.48 11.00 -15.91
N TRP A 73 2.18 11.18 -15.72
CA TRP A 73 1.26 10.07 -15.49
C TRP A 73 1.30 8.99 -16.59
N SER A 74 1.57 9.38 -17.85
CA SER A 74 1.64 8.46 -18.99
C SER A 74 2.85 7.53 -18.95
N GLU A 75 3.91 7.89 -18.22
CA GLU A 75 5.12 7.08 -18.13
C GLU A 75 5.07 6.10 -16.97
N VAL A 76 4.11 6.24 -16.05
CA VAL A 76 3.90 5.29 -14.96
C VAL A 76 3.64 3.89 -15.52
N ALA A 77 2.98 3.78 -16.68
CA ALA A 77 2.75 2.50 -17.34
C ALA A 77 4.04 1.78 -17.83
N ALA A 78 5.17 2.50 -17.92
CA ALA A 78 6.46 1.94 -18.27
C ALA A 78 7.28 1.49 -17.04
N ILE A 79 6.84 1.81 -15.83
CA ILE A 79 7.49 1.37 -14.59
C ILE A 79 7.25 -0.14 -14.44
N PRO A 80 8.30 -0.97 -14.33
CA PRO A 80 8.09 -2.41 -14.20
C PRO A 80 7.38 -2.79 -12.91
N GLU A 81 6.60 -3.87 -12.96
CA GLU A 81 5.81 -4.29 -11.81
C GLU A 81 6.66 -4.72 -10.62
N ALA A 82 7.74 -5.49 -10.84
CA ALA A 82 8.63 -5.93 -9.78
C ALA A 82 9.23 -4.74 -9.02
N ASP A 83 9.67 -3.72 -9.76
CA ASP A 83 10.28 -2.52 -9.21
C ASP A 83 9.29 -1.73 -8.31
N LEU A 84 8.06 -1.52 -8.78
CA LEU A 84 7.06 -0.81 -7.98
C LEU A 84 6.56 -1.65 -6.79
N LYS A 85 6.47 -2.98 -6.94
CA LYS A 85 6.18 -3.91 -5.83
C LYS A 85 7.26 -3.86 -4.75
N THR A 86 8.54 -3.82 -5.14
CA THR A 86 9.66 -3.73 -4.19
C THR A 86 9.62 -2.43 -3.39
N VAL A 87 9.39 -1.29 -4.06
CA VAL A 87 9.23 0.01 -3.38
C VAL A 87 8.07 -0.03 -2.39
N ASP A 88 6.89 -0.53 -2.80
CA ASP A 88 5.72 -0.60 -1.94
C ASP A 88 5.90 -1.57 -0.74
N ALA A 89 6.54 -2.72 -0.98
CA ALA A 89 6.83 -3.72 0.05
C ALA A 89 7.78 -3.18 1.12
N LEU A 90 8.81 -2.43 0.73
CA LEU A 90 9.72 -1.77 1.67
C LEU A 90 9.00 -0.76 2.56
N TRP A 91 8.17 0.12 1.97
CA TRP A 91 7.35 1.07 2.72
C TRP A 91 6.37 0.36 3.67
N SER A 92 5.73 -0.71 3.20
CA SER A 92 4.82 -1.52 4.01
C SER A 92 5.54 -2.17 5.19
N ALA A 93 6.69 -2.81 4.97
CA ALA A 93 7.47 -3.48 6.02
C ALA A 93 7.91 -2.49 7.12
N ALA A 94 8.50 -1.36 6.73
CA ALA A 94 9.02 -0.36 7.68
C ALA A 94 7.93 0.37 8.48
N SER A 95 6.67 0.31 8.05
CA SER A 95 5.55 1.04 8.67
C SER A 95 4.46 0.16 9.24
N GLY A 96 4.63 -1.17 9.24
CA GLY A 96 3.58 -2.11 9.64
C GLY A 96 2.34 -2.04 8.73
N GLY A 97 2.54 -1.79 7.43
CA GLY A 97 1.49 -1.69 6.42
C GLY A 97 0.72 -0.37 6.43
N ARG A 98 1.23 0.66 7.12
CA ARG A 98 0.60 1.99 7.20
C ARG A 98 0.93 2.87 6.01
N PHE A 99 2.13 2.75 5.45
CA PHE A 99 2.63 3.53 4.32
C PHE A 99 2.80 2.66 3.07
N GLY A 100 2.98 3.33 1.93
CA GLY A 100 3.03 2.73 0.61
C GLY A 100 1.83 3.08 -0.27
N PHE A 101 1.99 2.86 -1.57
CA PHE A 101 0.95 3.06 -2.57
C PHE A 101 -0.22 2.07 -2.39
N THR A 102 0.03 0.85 -1.92
CA THR A 102 -1.05 -0.08 -1.56
C THR A 102 -1.89 0.46 -0.42
N ALA A 103 -1.27 1.02 0.62
CA ALA A 103 -1.98 1.65 1.73
C ALA A 103 -2.81 2.86 1.25
N GLN A 104 -2.23 3.71 0.40
CA GLN A 104 -2.94 4.82 -0.23
C GLN A 104 -4.12 4.36 -1.08
N ARG A 105 -3.94 3.32 -1.91
CA ARG A 105 -5.00 2.78 -2.76
C ARG A 105 -6.17 2.26 -1.93
N GLN A 106 -5.89 1.59 -0.81
CA GLN A 106 -6.93 1.13 0.11
C GLN A 106 -7.73 2.30 0.67
N VAL A 107 -7.08 3.35 1.16
CA VAL A 107 -7.75 4.55 1.68
C VAL A 107 -8.54 5.24 0.56
N TRP A 108 -7.96 5.40 -0.63
CA TRP A 108 -8.64 6.01 -1.78
C TRP A 108 -9.91 5.25 -2.19
N THR A 109 -9.85 3.91 -2.20
CA THR A 109 -11.00 3.04 -2.49
C THR A 109 -12.06 3.12 -1.39
N GLN A 110 -11.66 3.15 -0.11
CA GLN A 110 -12.57 3.33 1.03
C GLN A 110 -13.37 4.63 0.90
N HIS A 111 -12.72 5.71 0.45
CA HIS A 111 -13.34 7.00 0.16
C HIS A 111 -13.94 7.11 -1.24
N ARG A 112 -14.35 5.97 -1.85
CA ARG A 112 -15.05 5.90 -3.14
C ARG A 112 -14.32 6.63 -4.27
N ARG A 113 -12.99 6.63 -4.21
CA ARG A 113 -12.09 7.28 -5.18
C ARG A 113 -12.27 8.80 -5.28
N ARG A 114 -12.85 9.44 -4.26
CA ARG A 114 -13.03 10.90 -4.22
C ARG A 114 -11.79 11.58 -3.67
N TRP A 115 -11.09 12.35 -4.51
CA TRP A 115 -9.82 12.99 -4.17
C TRP A 115 -9.87 13.89 -2.92
N VAL A 116 -10.91 14.71 -2.78
CA VAL A 116 -11.05 15.62 -1.62
C VAL A 116 -11.11 14.83 -0.30
N GLU A 117 -11.92 13.78 -0.26
CA GLU A 117 -12.09 12.97 0.95
C GLU A 117 -10.86 12.12 1.22
N PHE A 118 -10.22 11.60 0.17
CA PHE A 118 -8.96 10.90 0.27
C PHE A 118 -7.84 11.76 0.83
N PHE A 119 -7.63 12.99 0.31
CA PHE A 119 -6.57 13.88 0.81
C PHE A 119 -6.78 14.31 2.25
N LYS A 120 -8.03 14.48 2.70
CA LYS A 120 -8.34 14.66 4.13
C LYS A 120 -7.94 13.42 4.93
N ALA A 121 -8.32 12.23 4.46
CA ALA A 121 -8.08 10.97 5.17
C ALA A 121 -6.59 10.63 5.33
N ILE A 122 -5.76 10.95 4.34
CA ILE A 122 -4.30 10.80 4.42
C ILE A 122 -3.58 12.04 4.94
N ASN A 123 -4.33 13.02 5.45
CA ASN A 123 -3.81 14.24 6.08
C ASN A 123 -2.87 15.06 5.16
N TRP A 124 -3.20 15.22 3.89
CA TRP A 124 -2.44 16.06 2.93
C TRP A 124 -3.01 17.47 2.75
N VAL A 125 -4.22 17.70 3.26
CA VAL A 125 -4.88 19.01 3.26
C VAL A 125 -5.29 19.40 4.67
N ALA A 126 -5.39 20.71 4.93
CA ALA A 126 -5.78 21.26 6.21
C ALA A 126 -6.66 22.51 6.07
N GLY A 127 -7.37 22.84 7.15
CA GLY A 127 -8.25 24.00 7.23
C GLY A 127 -9.58 23.84 6.50
N GLU A 128 -10.42 24.85 6.61
CA GLU A 128 -11.79 24.88 6.05
C GLU A 128 -11.82 24.72 4.53
N TYR A 129 -10.81 25.25 3.83
CA TYR A 129 -10.72 25.26 2.38
C TYR A 129 -9.90 24.09 1.79
N ASN A 130 -9.52 23.10 2.61
CA ASN A 130 -8.69 21.96 2.18
C ASN A 130 -7.39 22.40 1.48
N MET A 131 -6.68 23.35 2.07
CA MET A 131 -5.41 23.83 1.52
C MET A 131 -4.36 22.72 1.63
N TYR A 132 -3.60 22.49 0.56
CA TYR A 132 -2.48 21.53 0.61
C TYR A 132 -1.46 21.94 1.67
N ARG A 133 -0.96 20.93 2.40
CA ARG A 133 0.16 21.10 3.32
C ARG A 133 1.42 21.53 2.57
N LYS A 134 2.20 22.41 3.18
CA LYS A 134 3.47 22.88 2.63
C LYS A 134 4.53 21.80 2.75
N TRP A 135 5.06 21.39 1.60
CA TRP A 135 6.20 20.49 1.54
C TRP A 135 7.51 21.27 1.78
N PRO A 136 8.48 20.69 2.52
CA PRO A 136 8.37 19.48 3.33
C PRO A 136 7.80 19.68 4.74
N GLN A 137 7.74 20.92 5.25
CA GLN A 137 7.66 21.20 6.70
C GLN A 137 6.34 20.79 7.39
N GLU A 138 5.22 20.75 6.67
CA GLU A 138 3.90 20.48 7.27
C GLU A 138 3.47 19.00 7.19
N PHE A 139 4.32 18.14 6.62
CA PHE A 139 4.10 16.68 6.54
C PHE A 139 4.70 15.96 7.76
N ILE A 140 4.18 14.77 8.08
CA ILE A 140 4.56 13.98 9.25
C ILE A 140 5.40 12.79 8.80
N TYR A 141 6.71 12.86 9.03
CA TYR A 141 7.67 11.80 8.68
C TYR A 141 7.94 10.85 9.85
N SER A 142 6.87 10.27 10.41
CA SER A 142 6.94 9.28 11.48
C SER A 142 5.78 8.30 11.40
N THR A 143 5.91 7.14 12.05
CA THR A 143 4.86 6.10 12.09
C THR A 143 3.55 6.55 12.75
N GLU A 144 3.56 7.67 13.49
CA GLU A 144 2.38 8.31 14.07
C GLU A 144 1.45 8.92 13.01
N ALA A 145 1.96 9.17 11.80
CA ALA A 145 1.13 9.67 10.70
C ALA A 145 0.01 8.67 10.34
N CYS A 146 -1.09 9.18 9.80
CA CYS A 146 -2.22 8.36 9.39
C CYS A 146 -1.85 7.39 8.26
N LYS A 147 -2.64 6.33 8.11
CA LYS A 147 -2.46 5.37 7.01
C LYS A 147 -2.50 6.08 5.65
N GLY A 148 -1.57 5.74 4.77
CA GLY A 148 -1.44 6.31 3.43
C GLY A 148 -0.76 7.68 3.38
N HIS A 149 -0.28 8.22 4.51
CA HIS A 149 0.35 9.54 4.50
C HIS A 149 1.62 9.62 3.63
N LEU A 150 2.39 8.53 3.57
CA LEU A 150 3.62 8.41 2.78
C LEU A 150 3.56 7.18 1.86
N PRO A 151 4.33 7.16 0.76
CA PRO A 151 5.16 8.26 0.23
C PRO A 151 4.35 9.38 -0.43
N LEU A 152 4.95 10.55 -0.61
CA LEU A 152 4.33 11.73 -1.20
C LEU A 152 4.33 11.66 -2.73
N THR A 153 3.20 12.05 -3.33
CA THR A 153 3.08 12.29 -4.78
C THR A 153 2.64 13.73 -4.99
N ASN A 154 3.36 14.49 -5.82
CA ASN A 154 3.06 15.91 -6.02
C ASN A 154 1.70 16.10 -6.71
N ALA A 155 0.70 16.54 -5.94
CA ALA A 155 -0.66 16.80 -6.41
C ALA A 155 -0.88 18.23 -6.96
N LEU A 156 0.14 19.12 -6.91
CA LEU A 156 0.02 20.51 -7.42
C LEU A 156 -0.21 20.57 -8.94
N ARG A 157 0.15 19.50 -9.66
CA ARG A 157 -0.06 19.37 -11.11
C ARG A 157 -1.31 18.53 -11.45
N GLY A 158 -2.21 18.37 -10.49
CA GLY A 158 -3.38 17.51 -10.59
C GLY A 158 -3.14 16.08 -10.11
N THR A 159 -4.18 15.26 -10.16
CA THR A 159 -4.21 13.94 -9.52
C THR A 159 -3.88 12.77 -10.45
N ARG A 160 -3.65 13.03 -11.75
CA ARG A 160 -3.42 11.98 -12.77
C ARG A 160 -2.20 11.12 -12.49
N LEU A 161 -1.11 11.70 -11.98
CA LEU A 161 0.09 10.94 -11.64
C LEU A 161 -0.19 9.95 -10.50
N MET A 162 -0.85 10.44 -9.45
CA MET A 162 -1.23 9.60 -8.32
C MET A 162 -2.24 8.52 -8.74
N GLU A 163 -3.23 8.88 -9.55
CA GLU A 163 -4.18 7.92 -10.11
C GLU A 163 -3.47 6.80 -10.88
N ALA A 164 -2.51 7.15 -11.75
CA ALA A 164 -1.75 6.17 -12.52
C ALA A 164 -0.92 5.24 -11.61
N LEU A 165 -0.32 5.75 -10.53
CA LEU A 165 0.40 4.94 -9.56
C LEU A 165 -0.54 4.00 -8.78
N LEU A 166 -1.69 4.52 -8.32
CA LEU A 166 -2.66 3.74 -7.54
C LEU A 166 -3.41 2.71 -8.39
N GLU A 167 -3.54 2.91 -9.70
CA GLU A 167 -4.11 1.95 -10.64
C GLU A 167 -3.07 1.06 -11.34
N HIS A 168 -1.79 1.26 -11.08
CA HIS A 168 -0.76 0.41 -11.64
C HIS A 168 -1.01 -1.06 -11.24
N PRO A 169 -0.88 -2.05 -12.16
CA PRO A 169 -1.15 -3.46 -11.87
C PRO A 169 -0.40 -3.98 -10.63
N ALA A 170 0.82 -3.51 -10.43
CA ALA A 170 1.63 -3.79 -9.24
C ALA A 170 0.92 -3.47 -7.92
N ILE A 171 0.12 -2.41 -7.87
CA ILE A 171 -0.55 -1.93 -6.65
C ILE A 171 -2.00 -2.41 -6.62
N ALA A 172 -2.71 -2.33 -7.75
CA ALA A 172 -4.10 -2.76 -7.84
C ALA A 172 -4.26 -4.28 -7.67
N GLY A 173 -3.32 -5.08 -8.20
CA GLY A 173 -3.31 -6.55 -8.09
C GLY A 173 -3.23 -7.04 -6.63
N LEU A 174 -2.32 -6.47 -5.84
CA LEU A 174 -2.13 -6.84 -4.43
C LEU A 174 -3.35 -6.59 -3.55
N THR A 175 -4.17 -5.58 -3.89
CA THR A 175 -5.41 -5.32 -3.15
C THR A 175 -6.51 -6.36 -3.41
N LYS A 176 -6.50 -7.02 -4.57
CA LYS A 176 -7.46 -8.08 -4.90
C LYS A 176 -7.12 -9.39 -4.19
N GLU A 177 -5.84 -9.75 -4.14
CA GLU A 177 -5.35 -10.97 -3.50
C GLU A 177 -5.64 -10.98 -1.99
N ARG A 178 -5.35 -9.87 -1.30
CA ARG A 178 -5.65 -9.72 0.14
C ARG A 178 -7.15 -9.73 0.47
N ALA A 179 -8.01 -9.30 -0.46
CA ALA A 179 -9.46 -9.37 -0.28
C ALA A 179 -9.99 -10.81 -0.45
N GLY A 180 -9.30 -11.64 -1.23
CA GLY A 180 -9.61 -13.06 -1.40
C GLY A 180 -9.24 -13.94 -0.21
N GLU A 181 -8.13 -13.64 0.49
CA GLU A 181 -7.69 -14.43 1.65
C GLU A 181 -8.61 -14.33 2.87
N VAL A 182 -9.35 -13.23 3.04
CA VAL A 182 -10.26 -13.04 4.19
C VAL A 182 -11.53 -13.92 4.10
N VAL A 183 -11.82 -14.52 2.94
CA VAL A 183 -13.03 -15.33 2.70
C VAL A 183 -12.77 -16.85 2.81
N GLY A 184 -11.51 -17.28 2.94
CA GLY A 184 -11.13 -18.70 2.97
C GLY A 184 -10.94 -19.27 4.39
N GLY A 185 -11.99 -19.35 5.21
CA GLY A 185 -11.85 -19.86 6.59
C GLY A 185 -13.15 -20.39 7.21
N ASN A 186 -13.62 -21.55 6.74
CA ASN A 186 -14.13 -22.69 7.53
C ASN A 186 -15.06 -23.58 6.70
N GLY A 187 -14.67 -24.84 6.57
CA GLY A 187 -15.47 -25.93 6.02
C GLY A 187 -14.80 -27.25 6.35
N THR A 188 -15.06 -27.72 7.57
CA THR A 188 -14.58 -28.95 8.20
C THR A 188 -14.67 -30.20 7.31
N GLU A 189 -13.61 -31.00 7.34
CA GLU A 189 -13.57 -32.37 6.85
C GLU A 189 -14.65 -33.23 7.50
N ALA A 190 -15.36 -34.01 6.68
CA ALA A 190 -15.98 -35.26 7.10
C ALA A 190 -15.74 -36.29 5.98
N ARG A 191 -14.76 -37.18 6.20
CA ARG A 191 -14.70 -38.49 5.52
C ARG A 191 -15.62 -39.44 6.29
N THR A 192 -16.55 -40.12 5.62
CA THR A 192 -16.52 -41.58 5.46
C THR A 192 -17.64 -42.13 4.57
N GLN A 193 -17.23 -43.12 3.76
CA GLN A 193 -17.93 -44.30 3.25
C GLN A 193 -19.02 -44.16 2.16
N GLY A 194 -18.80 -44.88 1.07
CA GLY A 194 -19.69 -44.94 -0.09
C GLY A 194 -20.80 -45.99 0.01
N SER A 195 -21.71 -45.94 -0.95
CA SER A 195 -22.37 -47.09 -1.57
C SER A 195 -23.34 -46.64 -2.68
N LYS A 196 -23.17 -47.27 -3.86
CA LYS A 196 -24.10 -47.50 -5.00
C LYS A 196 -24.90 -46.34 -5.62
N LEU A 197 -24.78 -46.25 -6.95
CA LEU A 197 -25.70 -45.56 -7.85
C LEU A 197 -27.06 -46.28 -7.90
N PRO A 198 -28.20 -45.56 -7.89
CA PRO A 198 -29.53 -46.15 -8.05
C PRO A 198 -29.90 -46.44 -9.53
N ASP A 199 -30.63 -47.54 -9.73
CA ASP A 199 -30.99 -48.19 -11.01
C ASP A 199 -32.00 -47.43 -11.90
N TRP A 200 -31.70 -46.22 -12.36
CA TRP A 200 -32.55 -45.54 -13.36
C TRP A 200 -31.80 -44.71 -14.40
N LEU A 201 -30.51 -44.96 -14.59
CA LEU A 201 -29.70 -44.40 -15.67
C LEU A 201 -29.13 -45.52 -16.56
N SER A 202 -30.05 -46.23 -17.23
CA SER A 202 -29.84 -46.85 -18.55
C SER A 202 -30.69 -46.10 -19.57
#